data_AF-A0A0F9PJI5-F1
#
_entry.id   AF-A0A0F9PJI5-F1
#
_cell.length_a   1.000
_cell.length_b   1.000
_cell.length_c   1.000
_cell.angle_alpha   90.00
_cell.angle_beta   90.00
_cell.angle_gamma   90.00
#
_symmetry.space_group_name_H-M   'P 1'
#
loop_
_entity.id
_entity.type
_entity.pdbx_description
1 polymer ?
#
loop_
_entity_poly.entity_id
_entity_poly.type
_entity_poly.pdbx_seq_one_letter_code
_entity_poly.pdbx_strand_id
1 'polypeptide(L)'
;MQDLRKWFDKAKIPAKIEKDPLNTIGLSINNQDIFQMTIDTRGKKNKKEYFRIYYGHRENDIRVIDTDSKKQQIILLVNEPEREYTVKTWDRKKMDWVYNTRKSPNFIRKYLMGMDECHLFIAELPNNLGALNKIKDAHKILKPEDVLDKEKKTNRIKRQGEWFFIPATPQEIELINENTNLIEKKSSLGPSSWRSNNSHIADQIINNREIQFATGKISHVDHKTLKLNGWFRVVRNNEARTSSVSRNQINNGVKWVD
;
A
#
# COMPACT_ATOMS: atom_id res chain seq x y z
N MET A 1 23.02 -15.23 -0.99
CA MET A 1 21.68 -14.66 -1.18
C MET A 1 20.65 -15.68 -0.74
N GLN A 2 19.57 -15.29 -0.08
CA GLN A 2 18.53 -16.22 0.38
C GLN A 2 17.67 -16.68 -0.80
N ASP A 3 17.28 -17.95 -0.86
CA ASP A 3 16.31 -18.45 -1.84
C ASP A 3 14.90 -17.97 -1.50
N LEU A 4 14.52 -16.78 -1.98
CA LEU A 4 13.20 -16.18 -1.71
C LEU A 4 12.05 -17.11 -2.11
N ARG A 5 12.18 -17.88 -3.19
CA ARG A 5 11.10 -18.73 -3.72
C ARG A 5 10.60 -19.72 -2.66
N LYS A 6 11.51 -20.37 -1.95
CA LYS A 6 11.17 -21.28 -0.83
C LYS A 6 10.36 -20.60 0.28
N TRP A 7 10.59 -19.31 0.55
CA TRP A 7 9.86 -18.57 1.58
C TRP A 7 8.48 -18.09 1.12
N PHE A 8 8.35 -17.69 -0.14
CA PHE A 8 7.04 -17.41 -0.75
C PHE A 8 6.17 -18.68 -0.83
N ASP A 9 6.74 -19.81 -1.26
CA ASP A 9 6.09 -21.12 -1.28
C ASP A 9 5.65 -21.55 0.14
N LYS A 10 6.54 -21.41 1.14
CA LYS A 10 6.24 -21.67 2.56
C LYS A 10 5.10 -20.79 3.11
N ALA A 11 5.03 -19.53 2.69
CA ALA A 11 3.96 -18.61 3.06
C ALA A 11 2.67 -18.83 2.25
N LYS A 12 2.67 -19.71 1.23
CA LYS A 12 1.57 -19.92 0.27
C LYS A 12 1.21 -18.64 -0.51
N ILE A 13 2.22 -17.88 -0.91
CA ILE A 13 2.08 -16.64 -1.68
C ILE A 13 2.63 -16.86 -3.09
N PRO A 14 1.87 -16.56 -4.16
CA PRO A 14 2.38 -16.69 -5.52
C PRO A 14 3.43 -15.61 -5.83
N ALA A 15 4.63 -16.03 -6.21
CA ALA A 15 5.70 -15.13 -6.63
C ALA A 15 6.55 -15.72 -7.77
N LYS A 16 7.17 -14.85 -8.55
CA LYS A 16 8.13 -15.15 -9.60
C LYS A 16 9.39 -14.31 -9.36
N ILE A 17 10.50 -15.00 -9.14
CA ILE A 17 11.82 -14.40 -9.09
C ILE A 17 12.33 -14.29 -10.52
N GLU A 18 12.60 -13.07 -10.98
CA GLU A 18 13.02 -12.76 -12.34
C GLU A 18 14.55 -12.74 -12.43
N LYS A 19 15.09 -13.13 -13.59
CA LYS A 19 16.54 -13.04 -13.90
C LYS A 19 16.95 -11.67 -14.42
N ASP A 20 16.00 -10.92 -14.95
CA ASP A 20 16.18 -9.67 -15.66
C ASP A 20 15.34 -8.56 -15.00
N PRO A 21 15.68 -7.27 -15.21
CA PRO A 21 14.87 -6.14 -14.74
C PRO A 21 13.40 -6.23 -15.15
N LEU A 22 12.54 -5.63 -14.34
CA LEU A 22 11.10 -5.68 -14.51
C LEU A 22 10.63 -4.72 -15.62
N ASN A 23 10.68 -5.20 -16.87
CA ASN A 23 10.09 -4.57 -18.05
C ASN A 23 8.55 -4.55 -17.99
N THR A 24 7.96 -3.92 -16.97
CA THR A 24 6.51 -3.76 -16.80
C THR A 24 6.10 -2.37 -17.28
N ILE A 25 4.87 -2.24 -17.77
CA ILE A 25 4.33 -0.95 -18.23
C ILE A 25 4.36 0.07 -17.08
N GLY A 26 5.12 1.15 -17.26
CA GLY A 26 5.37 2.17 -16.23
C GLY A 26 6.37 1.78 -15.13
N LEU A 27 7.14 0.69 -15.31
CA LEU A 27 8.39 0.39 -14.59
C LEU A 27 9.59 0.56 -15.56
N SER A 28 9.64 1.65 -16.32
CA SER A 28 10.77 1.95 -17.20
C SER A 28 12.00 2.43 -16.41
N ILE A 29 12.52 1.53 -15.57
CA ILE A 29 13.82 1.63 -14.91
C ILE A 29 14.81 0.87 -15.77
N ASN A 30 15.68 1.59 -16.47
CA ASN A 30 16.78 0.94 -17.17
C ASN A 30 18.00 0.84 -16.25
N ASN A 31 17.89 0.07 -15.16
CA ASN A 31 19.01 -0.23 -14.28
C ASN A 31 18.91 -1.69 -13.75
N GLN A 32 19.98 -2.46 -14.00
CA GLN A 32 20.15 -3.86 -13.58
C GLN A 32 20.63 -4.02 -12.13
N ASP A 33 21.10 -2.95 -11.50
CA ASP A 33 21.76 -3.01 -10.20
C ASP A 33 20.84 -2.75 -9.00
N ILE A 34 19.68 -2.12 -9.21
CA ILE A 34 18.72 -1.86 -8.12
C ILE A 34 17.75 -3.02 -7.93
N PHE A 35 17.31 -3.23 -6.68
CA PHE A 35 16.19 -4.10 -6.37
C PHE A 35 14.92 -3.61 -7.08
N GLN A 36 14.09 -4.52 -7.61
CA GLN A 36 12.81 -4.16 -8.21
C GLN A 36 11.70 -5.14 -7.82
N MET A 37 10.48 -4.60 -7.60
CA MET A 37 9.34 -5.41 -7.18
C MET A 37 8.00 -4.83 -7.67
N THR A 38 7.09 -5.71 -8.10
CA THR A 38 5.69 -5.36 -8.42
C THR A 38 4.73 -6.51 -8.16
N ILE A 39 3.44 -6.19 -8.03
CA ILE A 39 2.36 -7.15 -8.29
C ILE A 39 2.09 -7.14 -9.80
N ASP A 40 1.79 -8.30 -10.38
CA ASP A 40 1.43 -8.48 -11.79
C ASP A 40 0.29 -9.50 -11.92
N THR A 41 -0.47 -9.46 -13.01
CA THR A 41 -1.65 -10.32 -13.23
C THR A 41 -1.45 -11.25 -14.42
N ARG A 42 -1.69 -12.55 -14.23
CA ARG A 42 -1.65 -13.55 -15.31
C ARG A 42 -3.07 -13.96 -15.71
N GLY A 43 -3.34 -13.93 -17.02
CA GLY A 43 -4.55 -14.47 -17.63
C GLY A 43 -5.65 -13.44 -17.88
N LYS A 44 -6.34 -13.54 -19.04
CA LYS A 44 -7.39 -12.57 -19.45
C LYS A 44 -8.75 -12.79 -18.76
N LYS A 45 -9.13 -14.04 -18.49
CA LYS A 45 -10.44 -14.41 -17.89
C LYS A 45 -10.37 -14.68 -16.39
N ASN A 46 -9.34 -15.43 -15.95
CA ASN A 46 -9.07 -15.71 -14.54
C ASN A 46 -7.77 -15.01 -14.17
N LYS A 47 -7.81 -13.69 -13.92
CA LYS A 47 -6.64 -12.94 -13.46
C LYS A 47 -6.16 -13.55 -12.14
N LYS A 48 -4.93 -14.06 -12.14
CA LYS A 48 -4.23 -14.47 -10.91
C LYS A 48 -3.07 -13.52 -10.68
N GLU A 49 -3.07 -12.89 -9.51
CA GLU A 49 -1.99 -12.02 -9.07
C GLU A 49 -0.78 -12.84 -8.59
N TYR A 50 0.40 -12.29 -8.78
CA TYR A 50 1.66 -12.82 -8.29
C TYR A 50 2.66 -11.68 -8.13
N PHE A 51 3.54 -11.80 -7.14
CA PHE A 51 4.68 -10.87 -7.01
C PHE A 51 5.72 -11.18 -8.10
N ARG A 52 6.27 -10.16 -8.74
CA ARG A 52 7.47 -10.23 -9.57
C ARG A 52 8.58 -9.50 -8.86
N ILE A 53 9.70 -10.18 -8.65
CA ILE A 53 10.82 -9.69 -7.85
C ILE A 53 12.11 -9.90 -8.63
N TYR A 54 12.91 -8.84 -8.75
CA TYR A 54 14.26 -8.86 -9.30
C TYR A 54 15.22 -8.36 -8.22
N TYR A 55 16.28 -9.13 -7.96
CA TYR A 55 17.22 -8.83 -6.86
C TYR A 55 18.06 -7.57 -7.10
N GLY A 56 18.29 -7.19 -8.35
CA GLY A 56 19.30 -6.19 -8.71
C GLY A 56 20.72 -6.75 -8.59
N HIS A 57 21.66 -5.89 -8.20
CA HIS A 57 23.07 -6.22 -8.04
C HIS A 57 23.31 -7.28 -6.96
N ARG A 58 24.37 -8.07 -7.13
CA ARG A 58 24.78 -9.15 -6.20
C ARG A 58 25.07 -8.71 -4.76
N GLU A 59 25.28 -7.41 -4.54
CA GLU A 59 25.54 -6.80 -3.22
C GLU A 59 24.26 -6.49 -2.43
N ASN A 60 23.09 -6.62 -3.06
CA ASN A 60 21.81 -6.34 -2.40
C ASN A 60 21.45 -7.51 -1.44
N ASP A 61 21.34 -7.22 -0.14
CA ASP A 61 20.81 -8.16 0.87
C ASP A 61 19.28 -8.11 0.85
N ILE A 62 18.70 -8.99 0.05
CA ILE A 62 17.26 -9.21 -0.04
C ILE A 62 16.91 -10.54 0.63
N ARG A 63 16.06 -10.50 1.65
CA ARG A 63 15.67 -11.69 2.42
C ARG A 63 14.32 -11.56 3.13
N VAL A 64 13.59 -12.67 3.19
CA VAL A 64 12.44 -12.83 4.07
C VAL A 64 12.93 -13.01 5.50
N ILE A 65 12.40 -12.20 6.43
CA ILE A 65 12.76 -12.20 7.85
C ILE A 65 11.66 -12.79 8.75
N ASP A 66 10.41 -12.88 8.29
CA ASP A 66 9.31 -13.52 8.99
C ASP A 66 8.24 -14.03 8.00
N THR A 67 7.49 -15.08 8.38
CA THR A 67 6.43 -15.68 7.55
C THR A 67 5.24 -16.17 8.38
N ASP A 68 4.03 -15.92 7.91
CA ASP A 68 2.78 -16.45 8.47
C ASP A 68 1.96 -17.11 7.35
N SER A 69 2.00 -18.44 7.28
CA SER A 69 1.29 -19.23 6.27
C SER A 69 -0.21 -19.39 6.53
N LYS A 70 -0.71 -18.93 7.69
CA LYS A 70 -2.15 -18.83 7.98
C LYS A 70 -2.73 -17.52 7.46
N LYS A 71 -1.97 -16.42 7.57
CA LYS A 71 -2.32 -15.12 6.97
C LYS A 71 -1.86 -14.94 5.52
N GLN A 72 -1.10 -15.89 4.97
CA GLN A 72 -0.43 -15.78 3.67
C GLN A 72 0.40 -14.49 3.56
N GLN A 73 1.27 -14.26 4.56
CA GLN A 73 2.05 -13.03 4.70
C GLN A 73 3.53 -13.31 4.96
N ILE A 74 4.37 -12.37 4.54
CA ILE A 74 5.82 -12.33 4.80
C ILE A 74 6.26 -10.90 5.18
N ILE A 75 7.41 -10.78 5.82
CA ILE A 75 8.18 -9.52 5.79
C ILE A 75 9.42 -9.72 4.93
N LEU A 76 9.53 -8.92 3.87
CA LEU A 76 10.71 -8.82 3.03
C LEU A 76 11.59 -7.65 3.50
N LEU A 77 12.86 -7.94 3.79
CA LEU A 77 13.91 -6.94 4.01
C LEU A 77 14.65 -6.69 2.69
N VAL A 78 14.86 -5.40 2.39
CA VAL A 78 15.61 -4.90 1.25
C VAL A 78 16.70 -3.98 1.76
N ASN A 79 17.96 -4.39 1.61
CA ASN A 79 19.12 -3.58 1.94
C ASN A 79 20.05 -3.54 0.71
N GLU A 80 20.10 -2.40 0.03
CA GLU A 80 20.91 -2.18 -1.16
C GLU A 80 21.80 -0.94 -0.97
N PRO A 81 23.01 -0.89 -1.56
CA PRO A 81 23.78 0.35 -1.62
C PRO A 81 23.03 1.45 -2.37
N GLU A 82 23.39 2.71 -2.11
CA GLU A 82 22.98 3.83 -2.97
C GLU A 82 23.55 3.66 -4.38
N ARG A 83 22.69 3.74 -5.39
CA ARG A 83 22.98 3.64 -6.81
C ARG A 83 22.13 4.62 -7.59
N GLU A 84 22.71 5.23 -8.61
CA GLU A 84 21.94 6.10 -9.51
C GLU A 84 21.17 5.26 -10.54
N TYR A 85 19.90 5.58 -10.76
CA TYR A 85 19.04 4.91 -11.73
C TYR A 85 18.13 5.90 -12.44
N THR A 86 17.84 5.63 -13.72
CA THR A 86 17.01 6.49 -14.55
C THR A 86 15.58 5.94 -14.63
N VAL A 87 14.59 6.78 -14.33
CA VAL A 87 13.17 6.47 -14.49
C VAL A 87 12.56 7.31 -15.61
N LYS A 88 11.85 6.66 -16.53
CA LYS A 88 11.00 7.35 -17.52
C LYS A 88 9.67 7.76 -16.86
N THR A 89 9.37 9.05 -16.80
CA THR A 89 8.13 9.60 -16.22
C THR A 89 7.45 10.57 -17.17
N TRP A 90 6.12 10.62 -17.17
CA TRP A 90 5.37 11.60 -17.95
C TRP A 90 5.44 13.00 -17.34
N ASP A 91 6.02 13.96 -18.06
CA ASP A 91 6.01 15.38 -17.70
C ASP A 91 4.75 16.04 -18.28
N ARG A 92 3.80 16.40 -17.41
CA ARG A 92 2.55 17.06 -17.81
C ARG A 92 2.75 18.46 -18.40
N LYS A 93 3.85 19.16 -18.11
CA LYS A 93 4.13 20.49 -18.68
C LYS A 93 4.70 20.39 -20.08
N LYS A 94 5.55 19.37 -20.32
CA LYS A 94 6.14 19.10 -21.65
C LYS A 94 5.26 18.24 -22.55
N MET A 95 4.24 17.59 -21.99
CA MET A 95 3.38 16.61 -22.68
C MET A 95 4.19 15.47 -23.33
N ASP A 96 5.27 15.06 -22.65
CA ASP A 96 6.22 14.06 -23.14
C ASP A 96 6.83 13.24 -21.99
N TRP A 97 7.46 12.12 -22.31
CA TRP A 97 8.17 11.27 -21.39
C TRP A 97 9.62 11.73 -21.17
N VAL A 98 9.89 12.26 -19.98
CA VAL A 98 11.24 12.63 -19.56
C VAL A 98 11.93 11.51 -18.79
N TYR A 99 13.24 11.41 -18.94
CA TYR A 99 14.09 10.55 -18.12
C TYR A 99 14.62 11.36 -16.93
N ASN A 100 14.34 10.87 -15.71
CA ASN A 100 14.79 11.48 -14.47
C ASN A 100 15.76 10.54 -13.74
N THR A 101 16.97 11.02 -13.45
CA THR A 101 17.92 10.32 -12.57
C THR A 101 17.44 10.38 -11.12
N ARG A 102 17.55 9.25 -10.42
CA ARG A 102 17.22 9.06 -9.00
C ARG A 102 18.34 8.27 -8.33
N LYS A 103 18.34 8.24 -6.99
CA LYS A 103 19.22 7.42 -6.18
C LYS A 103 18.41 6.37 -5.41
N SER A 104 18.92 5.14 -5.31
CA SER A 104 18.32 4.14 -4.41
C SER A 104 18.60 4.54 -2.95
N PRO A 105 17.67 4.30 -2.01
CA PRO A 105 17.89 4.65 -0.62
C PRO A 105 19.05 3.90 0.02
N ASN A 106 19.96 4.64 0.65
CA ASN A 106 21.03 4.09 1.49
C ASN A 106 20.54 3.66 2.89
N PHE A 107 19.36 3.03 2.97
CA PHE A 107 18.79 2.53 4.22
C PHE A 107 18.00 1.25 4.01
N ILE A 108 18.00 0.41 5.05
CA ILE A 108 17.22 -0.84 5.08
C ILE A 108 15.74 -0.51 4.99
N ARG A 109 15.07 -1.08 4.00
CA ARG A 109 13.61 -1.02 3.82
C ARG A 109 12.99 -2.34 4.22
N LYS A 110 11.76 -2.30 4.73
CA LYS A 110 11.00 -3.50 5.07
C LYS A 110 9.59 -3.41 4.50
N TYR A 111 9.14 -4.48 3.87
CA TYR A 111 7.81 -4.58 3.26
C TYR A 111 7.03 -5.70 3.91
N LEU A 112 5.85 -5.40 4.46
CA LEU A 112 4.84 -6.42 4.73
C LEU A 112 4.15 -6.73 3.40
N MET A 113 4.18 -7.99 3.01
CA MET A 113 3.58 -8.46 1.75
C MET A 113 2.68 -9.66 2.04
N GLY A 114 1.60 -9.81 1.29
CA GLY A 114 0.75 -10.97 1.44
C GLY A 114 -0.53 -10.89 0.63
N MET A 115 -1.49 -11.73 1.00
CA MET A 115 -2.87 -11.69 0.53
C MET A 115 -3.74 -10.90 1.53
N ASP A 116 -4.59 -10.01 1.04
CA ASP A 116 -5.75 -9.48 1.76
C ASP A 116 -7.01 -9.73 0.93
N GLU A 117 -8.01 -10.36 1.55
CA GLU A 117 -9.17 -10.98 0.91
C GLU A 117 -8.87 -11.89 -0.30
N CYS A 118 -8.80 -11.30 -1.51
CA CYS A 118 -8.58 -11.99 -2.79
C CYS A 118 -7.36 -11.45 -3.56
N HIS A 119 -6.68 -10.42 -3.03
CA HIS A 119 -5.67 -9.63 -3.74
C HIS A 119 -4.35 -9.55 -2.98
N LEU A 120 -3.26 -9.40 -3.72
CA LEU A 120 -1.94 -9.20 -3.16
C LEU A 120 -1.74 -7.73 -2.75
N PHE A 121 -0.94 -7.51 -1.70
CA PHE A 121 -0.57 -6.16 -1.27
C PHE A 121 0.92 -6.04 -0.96
N ILE A 122 1.44 -4.80 -1.03
CA ILE A 122 2.78 -4.40 -0.60
C ILE A 122 2.63 -3.17 0.30
N ALA A 123 2.99 -3.28 1.57
CA ALA A 123 2.99 -2.16 2.52
C ALA A 123 4.41 -1.89 3.03
N GLU A 124 4.97 -0.70 2.76
CA GLU A 124 6.26 -0.30 3.31
C GLU A 124 6.13 0.05 4.80
N LEU A 125 6.94 -0.61 5.63
CA LEU A 125 6.93 -0.43 7.08
C LEU A 125 7.79 0.78 7.48
N PRO A 126 7.35 1.61 8.46
CA PRO A 126 8.15 2.75 8.91
C PRO A 126 9.53 2.34 9.47
N ASN A 127 10.58 2.92 8.90
CA ASN A 127 11.98 2.58 9.23
C ASN A 127 12.46 3.18 10.57
N ASN A 128 11.69 4.10 11.18
CA ASN A 128 12.05 4.83 12.40
C ASN A 128 11.86 4.03 13.70
N LEU A 129 11.31 2.81 13.65
CA LEU A 129 10.87 2.05 14.83
C LEU A 129 11.63 0.71 15.04
N GLY A 130 12.85 0.62 14.51
CA GLY A 130 13.85 -0.38 14.92
C GLY A 130 13.64 -1.80 14.39
N ALA A 131 13.84 -2.80 15.27
CA ALA A 131 13.96 -4.22 14.92
C ALA A 131 12.62 -4.93 14.61
N LEU A 132 11.80 -4.34 13.74
CA LEU A 132 10.55 -4.90 13.20
C LEU A 132 10.82 -6.17 12.39
N ASN A 133 10.82 -7.31 13.06
CA ASN A 133 11.17 -8.61 12.49
C ASN A 133 10.02 -9.64 12.66
N LYS A 134 8.80 -9.19 12.95
CA LYS A 134 7.61 -10.03 13.15
C LYS A 134 6.37 -9.43 12.49
N ILE A 135 5.58 -10.27 11.82
CA ILE A 135 4.32 -9.89 11.15
C ILE A 135 3.33 -9.29 12.15
N LYS A 136 3.28 -9.79 13.39
CA LYS A 136 2.46 -9.22 14.46
C LYS A 136 2.78 -7.74 14.73
N ASP A 137 4.06 -7.38 14.73
CA ASP A 137 4.50 -6.01 15.01
C ASP A 137 4.33 -5.12 13.78
N ALA A 138 4.49 -5.68 12.57
CA ALA A 138 4.13 -5.02 11.31
C ALA A 138 2.63 -4.63 11.26
N HIS A 139 1.73 -5.50 11.73
CA HIS A 139 0.31 -5.15 11.86
C HIS A 139 0.04 -4.09 12.93
N LYS A 140 0.85 -4.03 14.00
CA LYS A 140 0.70 -3.03 15.06
C LYS A 140 1.17 -1.65 14.60
N ILE A 141 2.34 -1.56 13.95
CA ILE A 141 2.92 -0.28 13.52
C ILE A 141 2.11 0.39 12.40
N LEU A 142 1.53 -0.40 11.49
CA LEU A 142 0.67 0.11 10.42
C LEU A 142 -0.67 0.67 10.95
N LYS A 143 -1.07 0.40 12.20
CA LYS A 143 -2.25 1.00 12.79
C LYS A 143 -1.94 2.39 13.36
N PRO A 144 -2.69 3.43 12.97
CA PRO A 144 -2.71 4.72 13.65
C PRO A 144 -2.98 4.60 15.14
N GLU A 145 -2.45 5.53 15.94
CA GLU A 145 -2.56 5.50 17.41
C GLU A 145 -4.02 5.54 17.90
N ASP A 146 -4.86 6.35 17.23
CA ASP A 146 -6.28 6.48 17.52
C ASP A 146 -7.09 5.21 17.18
N VAL A 147 -6.62 4.41 16.21
CA VAL A 147 -7.14 3.05 15.96
C VAL A 147 -6.74 2.13 17.11
N LEU A 148 -5.46 2.11 17.50
CA LEU A 148 -4.95 1.24 18.58
C LEU A 148 -5.65 1.47 19.92
N ASP A 149 -5.96 2.72 20.25
CA ASP A 149 -6.64 3.07 21.50
C ASP A 149 -8.15 2.84 21.48
N LYS A 150 -8.79 3.02 20.31
CA LYS A 150 -10.22 2.74 20.18
C LYS A 150 -10.52 1.24 19.98
N GLU A 151 -9.62 0.44 19.40
CA GLU A 151 -9.77 -1.03 19.31
C GLU A 151 -9.89 -1.71 20.68
N LYS A 152 -9.18 -1.19 21.69
CA LYS A 152 -9.31 -1.65 23.09
C LYS A 152 -10.70 -1.38 23.68
N LYS A 153 -11.43 -0.39 23.14
CA LYS A 153 -12.69 0.14 23.68
C LYS A 153 -13.91 -0.28 22.85
N THR A 154 -13.75 -0.62 21.57
CA THR A 154 -14.85 -1.05 20.71
C THR A 154 -14.42 -2.01 19.60
N ASN A 155 -15.22 -3.06 19.40
CA ASN A 155 -15.11 -4.00 18.29
C ASN A 155 -15.77 -3.51 16.99
N ARG A 156 -16.33 -2.28 16.98
CA ARG A 156 -17.05 -1.72 15.83
C ARG A 156 -16.13 -1.18 14.74
N ILE A 157 -14.83 -0.99 15.01
CA ILE A 157 -13.85 -0.54 14.01
C ILE A 157 -13.81 -1.53 12.85
N LYS A 158 -13.73 -1.00 11.62
CA LYS A 158 -13.59 -1.77 10.38
C LYS A 158 -12.32 -1.37 9.64
N ARG A 159 -11.87 -2.23 8.73
CA ARG A 159 -10.74 -1.99 7.82
C ARG A 159 -11.14 -2.45 6.41
N GLN A 160 -10.63 -1.76 5.39
CA GLN A 160 -10.66 -2.16 3.98
C GLN A 160 -9.45 -1.52 3.30
N GLY A 161 -8.58 -2.32 2.67
CA GLY A 161 -7.31 -1.82 2.11
C GLY A 161 -6.49 -1.02 3.13
N GLU A 162 -5.96 0.12 2.71
CA GLU A 162 -5.22 1.09 3.53
C GLU A 162 -6.08 1.84 4.58
N TRP A 163 -7.41 1.68 4.57
CA TRP A 163 -8.34 2.47 5.38
C TRP A 163 -8.86 1.74 6.62
N PHE A 164 -8.93 2.49 7.72
CA PHE A 164 -9.66 2.16 8.94
C PHE A 164 -10.89 3.07 9.08
N PHE A 165 -11.98 2.50 9.57
CA PHE A 165 -13.25 3.17 9.82
C PHE A 165 -13.54 3.07 11.31
N ILE A 166 -13.49 4.21 11.99
CA ILE A 166 -13.69 4.32 13.43
C ILE A 166 -15.08 4.92 13.68
N PRO A 167 -15.95 4.33 14.53
CA PRO A 167 -17.25 4.94 14.82
C PRO A 167 -17.10 6.39 15.30
N ALA A 168 -17.91 7.29 14.74
CA ALA A 168 -17.93 8.69 15.16
C ALA A 168 -18.43 8.81 16.61
N THR A 169 -17.80 9.69 17.39
CA THR A 169 -18.24 10.09 18.74
C THR A 169 -19.49 10.99 18.68
N PRO A 170 -20.24 11.19 19.78
CA PRO A 170 -21.39 12.11 19.79
C PRO A 170 -21.03 13.52 19.28
N GLN A 171 -19.87 14.05 19.67
CA GLN A 171 -19.38 15.36 19.22
C GLN A 171 -19.05 15.38 17.72
N GLU A 172 -18.47 14.28 17.19
CA GLU A 172 -18.25 14.13 15.75
C GLU A 172 -19.59 14.01 15.00
N ILE A 173 -20.64 13.42 15.59
CA ILE A 173 -22.00 13.36 15.02
C ILE A 173 -22.69 14.73 15.00
N GLU A 174 -22.58 15.52 16.08
CA GLU A 174 -23.08 16.89 16.15
C GLU A 174 -22.46 17.74 15.02
N LEU A 175 -21.13 17.71 14.90
CA LEU A 175 -20.39 18.37 13.83
C LEU A 175 -20.83 17.94 12.42
N ILE A 176 -21.14 16.65 12.21
CA ILE A 176 -21.65 16.14 10.92
C ILE A 176 -23.06 16.69 10.65
N ASN A 177 -23.93 16.75 11.66
CA ASN A 177 -25.30 17.25 11.53
C ASN A 177 -25.32 18.75 11.14
N GLU A 178 -24.48 19.56 11.79
CA GLU A 178 -24.27 20.98 11.47
C GLU A 178 -23.78 21.22 10.05
N ASN A 179 -23.03 20.27 9.48
CA ASN A 179 -22.38 20.39 8.17
C ASN A 179 -23.00 19.45 7.11
N THR A 180 -24.27 19.07 7.27
CA THR A 180 -25.00 18.16 6.34
C THR A 180 -25.07 18.67 4.89
N ASN A 181 -24.98 19.99 4.69
CA ASN A 181 -24.85 20.63 3.37
C ASN A 181 -23.53 20.32 2.65
N LEU A 182 -22.50 19.82 3.35
CA LEU A 182 -21.20 19.43 2.81
C LEU A 182 -21.11 17.92 2.46
N ILE A 183 -22.23 17.18 2.51
CA ILE A 183 -22.24 15.74 2.19
C ILE A 183 -22.06 15.52 0.69
N GLU A 184 -20.90 14.99 0.30
CA GLU A 184 -20.64 14.45 -1.02
C GLU A 184 -21.23 13.04 -1.15
N LYS A 185 -21.90 12.72 -2.26
CA LYS A 185 -22.43 11.37 -2.55
C LYS A 185 -21.55 10.66 -3.58
N LYS A 186 -21.29 9.36 -3.39
CA LYS A 186 -20.47 8.54 -4.30
C LYS A 186 -19.05 9.08 -4.52
N SER A 187 -18.47 9.71 -3.50
CA SER A 187 -17.13 10.27 -3.56
C SER A 187 -16.03 9.28 -3.14
N SER A 188 -14.82 9.55 -3.60
CA SER A 188 -13.60 8.84 -3.19
C SER A 188 -13.15 9.21 -1.78
N LEU A 189 -12.64 8.23 -1.03
CA LEU A 189 -11.91 8.46 0.22
C LEU A 189 -10.59 9.20 -0.03
N GLY A 190 -10.14 9.94 0.98
CA GLY A 190 -8.96 10.79 0.94
C GLY A 190 -9.12 12.12 0.18
N PRO A 191 -8.12 13.02 0.25
CA PRO A 191 -8.10 14.26 -0.51
C PRO A 191 -8.00 14.01 -2.02
N SER A 192 -8.41 15.01 -2.81
CA SER A 192 -8.38 14.97 -4.28
C SER A 192 -7.01 14.67 -4.88
N SER A 193 -5.91 14.94 -4.18
CA SER A 193 -4.54 14.58 -4.60
C SER A 193 -4.25 13.08 -4.55
N TRP A 194 -5.03 12.29 -3.81
CA TRP A 194 -4.96 10.82 -3.75
C TRP A 194 -6.01 10.17 -4.66
N ARG A 195 -6.81 10.96 -5.41
CA ARG A 195 -8.02 10.44 -6.05
C ARG A 195 -7.76 9.39 -7.11
N SER A 196 -8.65 8.41 -7.02
CA SER A 196 -8.51 7.11 -7.60
C SER A 196 -8.58 7.12 -9.13
N ASN A 197 -8.35 5.94 -9.71
CA ASN A 197 -9.31 5.30 -10.59
C ASN A 197 -9.98 4.25 -9.68
N ASN A 198 -9.11 3.40 -9.16
CA ASN A 198 -9.32 2.43 -8.09
C ASN A 198 -9.30 3.12 -6.71
N SER A 199 -10.11 4.17 -6.51
CA SER A 199 -10.32 4.73 -5.16
C SER A 199 -11.36 3.90 -4.45
N HIS A 200 -11.21 3.76 -3.14
CA HIS A 200 -12.34 3.43 -2.27
C HIS A 200 -13.42 4.51 -2.45
N ILE A 201 -14.63 4.12 -2.86
CA ILE A 201 -15.78 5.01 -3.04
C ILE A 201 -16.78 4.74 -1.92
N ALA A 202 -17.20 5.79 -1.21
CA ALA A 202 -18.24 5.71 -0.19
C ALA A 202 -19.59 6.22 -0.72
N ASP A 203 -20.69 5.65 -0.22
CA ASP A 203 -22.04 6.15 -0.54
C ASP A 203 -22.20 7.63 -0.17
N GLN A 204 -21.69 8.03 1.01
CA GLN A 204 -21.66 9.42 1.48
C GLN A 204 -20.33 9.71 2.19
N ILE A 205 -19.77 10.89 1.93
CA ILE A 205 -18.57 11.45 2.58
C ILE A 205 -18.88 12.86 3.06
N ILE A 206 -18.29 13.24 4.18
CA ILE A 206 -18.17 14.64 4.59
C ILE A 206 -16.71 14.96 4.94
N ASN A 207 -16.20 16.05 4.36
CA ASN A 207 -14.81 16.48 4.45
C ASN A 207 -14.73 17.79 5.26
N ASN A 208 -14.32 17.73 6.52
CA ASN A 208 -14.11 18.92 7.36
C ASN A 208 -12.61 19.15 7.62
N ARG A 209 -11.96 19.87 6.69
CA ARG A 209 -10.55 20.32 6.67
C ARG A 209 -9.52 19.20 6.88
N GLU A 210 -9.42 18.67 8.10
CA GLU A 210 -8.46 17.66 8.53
C GLU A 210 -9.12 16.29 8.76
N ILE A 211 -10.44 16.25 8.94
CA ILE A 211 -11.18 15.03 9.27
C ILE A 211 -12.16 14.69 8.15
N GLN A 212 -12.10 13.44 7.68
CA GLN A 212 -13.06 12.85 6.76
C GLN A 212 -13.94 11.84 7.51
N PHE A 213 -15.24 11.89 7.27
CA PHE A 213 -16.18 10.86 7.73
C PHE A 213 -16.91 10.23 6.55
N ALA A 214 -17.29 8.95 6.69
CA ALA A 214 -18.03 8.19 5.69
C ALA A 214 -19.16 7.36 6.33
N THR A 215 -20.19 7.05 5.53
CA THR A 215 -21.32 6.18 5.92
C THR A 215 -21.86 5.41 4.70
N GLY A 216 -22.64 4.37 4.94
CA GLY A 216 -23.20 3.50 3.90
C GLY A 216 -22.19 2.47 3.36
N LYS A 217 -22.26 2.15 2.08
CA LYS A 217 -21.34 1.19 1.43
C LYS A 217 -20.01 1.86 1.11
N ILE A 218 -18.91 1.14 1.35
CA ILE A 218 -17.57 1.45 0.84
C ILE A 218 -17.20 0.37 -0.18
N SER A 219 -17.08 0.76 -1.45
CA SER A 219 -16.74 -0.13 -2.56
C SER A 219 -15.36 0.19 -3.12
N HIS A 220 -14.57 -0.85 -3.35
CA HIS A 220 -13.34 -0.82 -4.13
C HIS A 220 -13.38 -1.96 -5.15
N VAL A 221 -12.50 -1.95 -6.15
CA VAL A 221 -12.46 -3.01 -7.18
C VAL A 221 -11.80 -4.29 -6.66
N ASP A 222 -10.85 -4.16 -5.73
CA ASP A 222 -10.04 -5.25 -5.18
C ASP A 222 -10.46 -5.66 -3.75
N HIS A 223 -11.57 -5.12 -3.24
CA HIS A 223 -12.10 -5.46 -1.91
C HIS A 223 -13.61 -5.64 -1.91
N LYS A 224 -14.09 -6.59 -1.10
CA LYS A 224 -15.52 -6.81 -0.84
C LYS A 224 -16.12 -5.56 -0.25
N THR A 225 -17.29 -5.17 -0.75
CA THR A 225 -17.98 -3.95 -0.32
C THR A 225 -18.28 -3.99 1.19
N LEU A 226 -17.61 -3.11 1.93
CA LEU A 226 -17.84 -2.90 3.36
C LEU A 226 -19.17 -2.13 3.55
N LYS A 227 -19.90 -2.41 4.64
CA LYS A 227 -21.09 -1.67 5.04
C LYS A 227 -20.86 -0.98 6.39
N LEU A 228 -21.07 0.33 6.41
CA LEU A 228 -20.99 1.17 7.61
C LEU A 228 -22.42 1.53 8.07
N ASN A 229 -22.75 1.09 9.29
CA ASN A 229 -24.04 1.40 9.93
C ASN A 229 -23.84 2.60 10.87
N GLY A 230 -24.18 3.80 10.38
CA GLY A 230 -23.87 5.09 10.99
C GLY A 230 -22.58 5.70 10.44
N TRP A 231 -22.23 6.90 10.92
CA TRP A 231 -21.02 7.60 10.50
C TRP A 231 -19.76 7.05 11.17
N PHE A 232 -18.68 6.97 10.39
CA PHE A 232 -17.36 6.58 10.85
C PHE A 232 -16.32 7.61 10.39
N ARG A 233 -15.41 7.98 11.28
CA ARG A 233 -14.19 8.71 10.91
C ARG A 233 -13.28 7.80 10.09
N VAL A 234 -12.81 8.32 8.96
CA VAL A 234 -11.95 7.62 8.01
C VAL A 234 -10.50 7.95 8.35
N VAL A 235 -9.67 6.91 8.53
CA VAL A 235 -8.27 7.05 8.90
C VAL A 235 -7.42 6.15 8.02
N ARG A 236 -6.39 6.69 7.38
CA ARG A 236 -5.43 5.88 6.61
C ARG A 236 -4.39 5.27 7.53
N ASN A 237 -3.89 4.08 7.19
CA ASN A 237 -2.79 3.41 7.88
C ASN A 237 -1.47 4.21 7.91
N ASN A 238 -0.56 3.80 8.81
CA ASN A 238 0.79 4.36 8.98
C ASN A 238 1.80 3.74 8.00
N GLU A 239 1.43 3.45 6.76
CA GLU A 239 2.42 3.08 5.74
C GLU A 239 3.48 4.18 5.64
N ALA A 240 4.74 3.78 5.45
CA ALA A 240 5.82 4.73 5.28
C ALA A 240 5.48 5.65 4.12
N ARG A 241 5.24 6.94 4.40
CA ARG A 241 5.03 7.95 3.36
C ARG A 241 6.35 8.15 2.64
N THR A 242 6.60 7.35 1.60
CA THR A 242 7.61 7.61 0.58
C THR A 242 7.14 8.82 -0.24
N SER A 243 7.26 9.98 0.39
CA SER A 243 7.07 11.35 -0.11
C SER A 243 6.03 11.51 -1.23
N SER A 244 4.74 11.43 -0.90
CA SER A 244 3.63 12.01 -1.68
C SER A 244 3.77 11.93 -3.20
N VAL A 245 3.57 10.74 -3.80
CA VAL A 245 3.49 10.66 -5.27
C VAL A 245 2.37 9.81 -5.81
N SER A 246 1.88 10.27 -6.96
CA SER A 246 0.86 9.62 -7.77
C SER A 246 1.30 8.23 -8.24
N ARG A 247 0.31 7.33 -8.31
CA ARG A 247 0.01 6.28 -9.32
C ARG A 247 1.06 5.79 -10.32
N ASN A 248 1.87 6.70 -10.85
CA ASN A 248 2.79 6.49 -11.96
C ASN A 248 4.26 6.64 -11.54
N GLN A 249 4.58 6.79 -10.25
CA GLN A 249 5.96 6.82 -9.77
C GLN A 249 6.38 5.55 -9.05
N ILE A 250 7.57 5.13 -9.46
CA ILE A 250 8.37 4.08 -8.90
C ILE A 250 9.08 4.65 -7.67
N ASN A 251 8.84 4.06 -6.51
CA ASN A 251 9.54 4.40 -5.30
C ASN A 251 10.60 3.32 -5.05
N ASN A 252 11.87 3.69 -5.23
CA ASN A 252 13.01 2.86 -4.82
C ASN A 252 12.99 1.46 -5.46
N GLY A 253 12.71 1.40 -6.77
CA GLY A 253 12.55 0.17 -7.54
C GLY A 253 11.23 -0.59 -7.32
N VAL A 254 10.43 -0.22 -6.31
CA VAL A 254 9.14 -0.84 -6.02
C VAL A 254 8.03 -0.04 -6.71
N LYS A 255 7.11 -0.77 -7.36
CA LYS A 255 5.81 -0.28 -7.81
C LYS A 255 4.74 -1.21 -7.27
N TRP A 256 3.73 -0.66 -6.61
CA TRP A 256 2.45 -1.33 -6.45
C TRP A 256 1.41 -0.67 -7.35
N VAL A 257 0.31 -1.37 -7.59
CA VAL A 257 -0.84 -0.84 -8.30
C VAL A 257 -2.01 -1.00 -7.35
N ASP A 258 -2.51 0.12 -6.84
CA ASP A 258 -3.85 0.27 -6.30
C ASP A 258 -4.82 0.57 -7.44
#